data_AF-A0A0C9XSQ4-F1
#
_entry.id   AF-A0A0C9XSQ4-F1
#
_cell.length_a   1.000
_cell.length_b   1.000
_cell.length_c   1.000
_cell.angle_alpha   90.00
_cell.angle_beta   90.00
_cell.angle_gamma   90.00
#
_symmetry.space_group_name_H-M   'P 1'
#
loop_
_entity.id
_entity.type
_entity.pdbx_description
1 polymer ?
#
loop_
_entity_poly.entity_id
_entity_poly.type
_entity_poly.pdbx_seq_one_letter_code
_entity_poly.pdbx_strand_id
1 'polypeptide(L)'
;MTGFFKKGHHGEAIKRSHIWFEDGSIIIQAEDTQFCVHKSVILKHFPTLNDFVPSPGPPSADECAVIRLSDSSEDWENLLTVFYDTLPTCTTKDLISFRLLAAMLRLGDKYNSHDVKEEALKFLRYEFPQNLEDWMGVWGTKVYPYPESEFDFINLAQEVGLHSVLPAMYYTCVKYEKLNDIFNGHTNSDESTTRLSPKVQACLAIGRENLAFALKKHTFSWLYNKKIIPCPRCSAQKECAAARHHLIRKVWMPVPNIGLALNVWDRGEFASGLCGVCAYTAEKLFRSGQDRLWDELPSYFRLPSWDDLQDFDDSGSSPLSSP
;
A
#
# COMPACT_ATOMS: atom_id res chain seq x y z
N MET A 1 -53.36 -8.35 -26.25
CA MET A 1 -52.33 -7.30 -26.16
C MET A 1 -51.19 -7.82 -25.31
N THR A 2 -50.12 -8.24 -26.00
CA THR A 2 -48.68 -8.14 -25.64
C THR A 2 -48.37 -7.89 -24.16
N GLY A 3 -47.71 -8.77 -23.40
CA GLY A 3 -46.56 -9.60 -23.78
C GLY A 3 -45.34 -9.08 -23.02
N PHE A 4 -45.17 -9.54 -21.77
CA PHE A 4 -43.97 -9.29 -20.95
C PHE A 4 -42.78 -10.03 -21.56
N PHE A 5 -41.93 -9.32 -22.30
CA PHE A 5 -40.62 -9.82 -22.68
C PHE A 5 -39.65 -9.61 -21.53
N LYS A 6 -39.21 -10.73 -20.94
CA LYS A 6 -37.99 -10.81 -20.13
C LYS A 6 -36.83 -10.24 -20.96
N LYS A 7 -36.12 -9.23 -20.45
CA LYS A 7 -34.80 -8.86 -20.97
C LYS A 7 -33.89 -10.08 -20.82
N GLY A 8 -33.44 -10.62 -21.95
CA GLY A 8 -32.45 -11.68 -21.98
C GLY A 8 -31.13 -11.18 -21.40
N HIS A 9 -30.46 -12.06 -20.65
CA HIS A 9 -29.02 -11.97 -20.45
C HIS A 9 -28.37 -12.02 -21.84
N HIS A 10 -27.86 -10.89 -22.33
CA HIS A 10 -26.86 -10.91 -23.37
C HIS A 10 -25.60 -11.54 -22.76
N GLY A 11 -25.28 -12.77 -23.15
CA GLY A 11 -23.98 -13.35 -22.84
C GLY A 11 -22.92 -12.52 -23.52
N GLU A 12 -22.03 -11.90 -22.73
CA GLU A 12 -20.84 -11.25 -23.26
C GLU A 12 -20.03 -12.26 -24.09
N ALA A 13 -19.49 -11.80 -25.22
CA ALA A 13 -18.72 -12.65 -26.09
C ALA A 13 -17.40 -13.00 -25.40
N ILE A 14 -17.12 -14.29 -25.25
CA ILE A 14 -15.87 -14.76 -24.65
C ILE A 14 -14.69 -14.26 -25.48
N LYS A 15 -13.73 -13.61 -24.81
CA LYS A 15 -12.50 -13.05 -25.36
C LYS A 15 -11.34 -14.01 -25.11
N ARG A 16 -10.55 -14.28 -26.15
CA ARG A 16 -9.26 -14.98 -26.03
C ARG A 16 -8.17 -13.99 -25.62
N SER A 17 -7.46 -14.28 -24.53
CA SER A 17 -6.31 -13.50 -24.08
C SER A 17 -5.10 -13.68 -25.01
N HIS A 18 -4.16 -12.73 -24.91
CA HIS A 18 -2.85 -12.83 -25.54
C HIS A 18 -1.98 -13.93 -24.91
N ILE A 19 -2.25 -14.29 -23.64
CA ILE A 19 -1.63 -15.43 -22.96
C ILE A 19 -2.34 -16.70 -23.42
N TRP A 20 -1.83 -17.29 -24.49
CA TRP A 20 -2.38 -18.50 -25.07
C TRP A 20 -1.28 -19.42 -25.59
N PHE A 21 -1.05 -20.50 -24.85
CA PHE A 21 -0.10 -21.53 -25.23
C PHE A 21 -0.81 -22.61 -26.05
N GLU A 22 -0.32 -22.85 -27.28
CA GLU A 22 -0.88 -23.88 -28.16
C GLU A 22 -0.68 -25.31 -27.60
N ASP A 23 0.32 -25.49 -26.73
CA ASP A 23 0.56 -26.72 -25.95
C ASP A 23 -0.02 -26.66 -24.52
N GLY A 24 -0.90 -25.69 -24.25
CA GLY A 24 -1.62 -25.58 -22.99
C GLY A 24 -2.49 -26.80 -22.70
N SER A 25 -2.69 -27.11 -21.42
CA SER A 25 -3.43 -28.30 -20.96
C SER A 25 -4.72 -27.96 -20.21
N ILE A 26 -4.93 -26.70 -19.87
CA ILE A 26 -6.16 -26.18 -19.27
C ILE A 26 -6.46 -24.79 -19.82
N ILE A 27 -7.73 -24.43 -19.81
CA ILE A 27 -8.19 -23.06 -20.05
C ILE A 27 -8.69 -22.50 -18.72
N ILE A 28 -8.12 -21.40 -18.27
CA ILE A 28 -8.69 -20.60 -17.17
C ILE A 28 -9.61 -19.57 -17.80
N GLN A 29 -10.86 -19.52 -17.35
CA GLN A 29 -11.80 -18.47 -17.70
C GLN A 29 -12.06 -17.62 -16.45
N ALA A 30 -11.73 -16.33 -16.52
CA ALA A 30 -12.05 -15.32 -15.52
C ALA A 30 -12.85 -14.21 -16.22
N GLU A 31 -14.01 -13.86 -15.67
CA GLU A 31 -15.00 -13.00 -16.34
C GLU A 31 -15.31 -13.52 -17.77
N ASP A 32 -15.21 -12.65 -18.77
CA ASP A 32 -15.38 -12.95 -20.19
C ASP A 32 -14.07 -13.34 -20.88
N THR A 33 -12.95 -13.45 -20.17
CA THR A 33 -11.63 -13.68 -20.76
C THR A 33 -11.10 -15.10 -20.48
N GLN A 34 -10.55 -15.73 -21.52
CA GLN A 34 -9.95 -17.06 -21.46
C GLN A 34 -8.43 -17.03 -21.70
N PHE A 35 -7.72 -17.81 -20.90
CA PHE A 35 -6.27 -18.01 -20.91
C PHE A 35 -5.97 -19.49 -21.12
N CYS A 36 -5.20 -19.86 -22.14
CA CYS A 36 -4.79 -21.26 -22.36
C CYS A 36 -3.38 -21.45 -21.81
N VAL A 37 -3.24 -22.29 -20.77
CA VAL A 37 -2.04 -22.37 -19.93
C VAL A 37 -1.71 -23.82 -19.56
N HIS A 38 -0.53 -24.05 -18.99
CA HIS A 38 -0.06 -25.36 -18.55
C HIS A 38 -0.51 -25.64 -17.13
N LYS A 39 -1.27 -26.73 -16.94
CA LYS A 39 -1.76 -27.17 -15.63
C LYS A 39 -0.65 -27.28 -14.58
N SER A 40 0.51 -27.81 -14.96
CA SER A 40 1.65 -27.98 -14.06
C SER A 40 2.19 -26.66 -13.52
N VAL A 41 2.21 -25.59 -14.32
CA VAL A 41 2.68 -24.27 -13.90
C VAL A 41 1.68 -23.66 -12.92
N ILE A 42 0.39 -23.71 -13.24
CA ILE A 42 -0.66 -23.16 -12.36
C ILE A 42 -0.69 -23.89 -11.03
N LEU A 43 -0.72 -25.22 -11.04
CA LEU A 43 -0.80 -26.01 -9.80
C LEU A 43 0.46 -25.94 -8.93
N LYS A 44 1.60 -25.53 -9.49
CA LYS A 44 2.80 -25.25 -8.69
C LYS A 44 2.56 -24.07 -7.74
N HIS A 45 1.83 -23.05 -8.19
CA HIS A 45 1.57 -21.83 -7.41
C HIS A 45 0.20 -21.85 -6.72
N PHE A 46 -0.80 -22.52 -7.30
CA PHE A 46 -2.17 -22.62 -6.81
C PHE A 46 -2.65 -24.07 -6.78
N PRO A 47 -2.19 -24.90 -5.83
CA PRO A 47 -2.53 -26.32 -5.79
C PRO A 47 -4.04 -26.60 -5.65
N THR A 48 -4.76 -25.72 -4.94
CA THR A 48 -6.21 -25.80 -4.71
C THR A 48 -7.02 -25.72 -5.99
N LEU A 49 -6.46 -25.13 -7.07
CA LEU A 49 -7.14 -25.08 -8.37
C LEU A 49 -7.32 -26.46 -9.02
N ASN A 50 -6.62 -27.49 -8.54
CA ASN A 50 -6.80 -28.85 -9.05
C ASN A 50 -8.22 -29.37 -8.79
N ASP A 51 -8.88 -28.93 -7.73
CA ASP A 51 -10.24 -29.35 -7.37
C ASP A 51 -11.30 -28.78 -8.32
N PHE A 52 -10.96 -27.72 -9.06
CA PHE A 52 -11.82 -27.09 -10.05
C PHE A 52 -11.64 -27.65 -11.45
N VAL A 53 -10.66 -28.53 -11.65
CA VAL A 53 -10.43 -29.17 -12.95
C VAL A 53 -11.56 -30.17 -13.18
N PRO A 54 -12.35 -30.02 -14.25
CA PRO A 54 -13.38 -30.99 -14.59
C PRO A 54 -12.79 -32.40 -14.66
N SER A 55 -13.52 -33.38 -14.13
CA SER A 55 -13.14 -34.79 -14.29
C SER A 55 -13.04 -35.11 -15.79
N PRO A 56 -12.04 -35.91 -16.21
CA PRO A 56 -11.90 -36.26 -17.61
C PRO A 56 -13.19 -36.93 -18.10
N GLY A 57 -13.89 -36.24 -19.00
CA GLY A 57 -15.00 -36.81 -19.75
C GLY A 57 -14.51 -37.91 -20.70
N PRO A 58 -15.43 -38.59 -21.41
CA PRO A 58 -15.02 -39.49 -22.49
C PRO A 58 -14.08 -38.76 -23.45
N PRO A 59 -13.02 -39.41 -23.96
CA PRO A 59 -11.93 -38.76 -24.67
C PRO A 59 -12.40 -38.18 -26.01
N SER A 60 -12.82 -36.91 -26.01
CA SER A 60 -12.74 -36.05 -27.18
C SER A 60 -11.36 -35.38 -27.14
N ALA A 61 -10.52 -35.71 -28.12
CA ALA A 61 -9.10 -35.37 -28.15
C ALA A 61 -8.77 -33.87 -28.24
N ASP A 62 -9.78 -32.99 -28.37
CA ASP A 62 -9.57 -31.61 -28.82
C ASP A 62 -10.11 -30.52 -27.86
N GLU A 63 -10.66 -30.85 -26.70
CA GLU A 63 -11.18 -29.85 -25.76
C GLU A 63 -10.34 -29.78 -24.47
N CYS A 64 -9.51 -28.75 -24.35
CA CYS A 64 -8.83 -28.42 -23.09
C CYS A 64 -9.85 -28.21 -21.97
N ALA A 65 -9.56 -28.73 -20.77
CA ALA A 65 -10.43 -28.59 -19.62
C ALA A 65 -10.56 -27.10 -19.21
N VAL A 66 -11.79 -26.59 -19.15
CA VAL A 66 -12.06 -25.19 -18.80
C VAL A 66 -12.37 -25.07 -17.31
N ILE A 67 -11.52 -24.34 -16.59
CA ILE A 67 -11.72 -23.92 -15.19
C ILE A 67 -12.36 -22.53 -15.21
N ARG A 68 -13.59 -22.41 -14.69
CA ARG A 68 -14.28 -21.11 -14.60
C ARG A 68 -14.13 -20.52 -13.21
N LEU A 69 -13.57 -19.32 -13.15
CA LEU A 69 -13.28 -18.60 -11.92
C LEU A 69 -14.08 -17.29 -11.90
N SER A 70 -14.50 -16.88 -10.70
CA SER A 70 -15.27 -15.64 -10.48
C SER A 70 -14.39 -14.40 -10.28
N ASP A 71 -13.08 -14.52 -10.49
CA ASP A 71 -12.12 -13.46 -10.28
C ASP A 71 -12.07 -12.48 -11.45
N SER A 72 -11.42 -11.34 -11.23
CA SER A 72 -11.06 -10.41 -12.29
C SER A 72 -10.15 -11.08 -13.34
N SER A 73 -10.49 -10.89 -14.61
CA SER A 73 -9.60 -11.25 -15.71
C SER A 73 -8.26 -10.52 -15.64
N GLU A 74 -8.25 -9.27 -15.17
CA GLU A 74 -7.04 -8.45 -15.02
C GLU A 74 -6.09 -9.01 -13.93
N ASP A 75 -6.63 -9.45 -12.79
CA ASP A 75 -5.79 -10.07 -11.74
C ASP A 75 -5.11 -11.35 -12.26
N TRP A 76 -5.85 -12.19 -12.98
CA TRP A 76 -5.31 -13.39 -13.62
C TRP A 76 -4.28 -13.06 -14.70
N GLU A 77 -4.54 -12.07 -15.56
CA GLU A 77 -3.60 -11.62 -16.58
C GLU A 77 -2.28 -11.17 -15.97
N ASN A 78 -2.31 -10.31 -14.94
CA ASN A 78 -1.12 -9.83 -14.23
C ASN A 78 -0.28 -10.98 -13.64
N LEU A 79 -0.92 -11.96 -12.98
CA LEU A 79 -0.20 -13.11 -12.42
C LEU A 79 0.38 -14.03 -13.49
N LEU A 80 -0.40 -14.33 -14.53
CA LEU A 80 0.02 -15.23 -15.59
C LEU A 80 1.17 -14.64 -16.40
N THR A 81 1.16 -13.34 -16.69
CA THR A 81 2.30 -12.62 -17.28
C THR A 81 3.56 -12.85 -16.44
N VAL A 82 3.49 -12.79 -15.11
CA VAL A 82 4.67 -13.08 -14.27
C VAL A 82 5.10 -14.53 -14.38
N PHE A 83 4.19 -15.49 -14.24
CA PHE A 83 4.56 -16.91 -14.26
C PHE A 83 5.20 -17.35 -15.57
N TYR A 84 4.85 -16.70 -16.68
CA TYR A 84 5.29 -17.08 -18.01
C TYR A 84 6.38 -16.18 -18.60
N ASP A 85 6.36 -14.87 -18.37
CA ASP A 85 7.30 -13.93 -19.00
C ASP A 85 8.57 -13.67 -18.15
N THR A 86 8.60 -13.97 -16.85
CA THR A 86 9.73 -13.58 -15.95
C THR A 86 10.89 -14.59 -15.83
N LEU A 87 11.04 -15.52 -16.76
CA LEU A 87 12.19 -16.45 -16.81
C LEU A 87 12.93 -16.22 -18.15
N PRO A 88 14.10 -15.54 -18.25
CA PRO A 88 15.22 -15.44 -17.29
C PRO A 88 16.00 -14.09 -17.26
N THR A 89 15.44 -12.96 -17.74
CA THR A 89 16.21 -11.71 -17.99
C THR A 89 15.93 -10.54 -17.04
N CYS A 90 14.96 -10.62 -16.12
CA CYS A 90 14.77 -9.56 -15.13
C CYS A 90 15.80 -9.70 -14.00
N THR A 91 16.88 -8.94 -14.12
CA THR A 91 17.79 -8.61 -13.00
C THR A 91 17.11 -7.73 -11.93
N THR A 92 15.87 -7.28 -12.13
CA THR A 92 15.09 -6.45 -11.21
C THR A 92 14.10 -7.28 -10.39
N LYS A 93 14.59 -8.23 -9.59
CA LYS A 93 13.76 -8.94 -8.58
C LYS A 93 13.21 -8.02 -7.48
N ASP A 94 13.46 -6.72 -7.56
CA ASP A 94 13.23 -5.74 -6.52
C ASP A 94 12.05 -4.79 -6.80
N LEU A 95 11.32 -4.93 -7.93
CA LEU A 95 10.25 -4.00 -8.30
C LEU A 95 9.06 -4.72 -8.93
N ILE A 96 7.84 -4.47 -8.42
CA ILE A 96 6.57 -4.97 -8.98
C ILE A 96 5.58 -3.83 -9.23
N SER A 97 4.58 -4.05 -10.07
CA SER A 97 3.47 -3.10 -10.24
C SER A 97 2.46 -3.22 -9.10
N PHE A 98 1.71 -2.16 -8.83
CA PHE A 98 0.60 -2.20 -7.87
C PHE A 98 -0.45 -3.26 -8.27
N ARG A 99 -0.79 -3.36 -9.55
CA ARG A 99 -1.78 -4.34 -10.04
C ARG A 99 -1.36 -5.77 -9.79
N LEU A 100 -0.08 -6.08 -10.02
CA LEU A 100 0.48 -7.38 -9.69
C LEU A 100 0.44 -7.64 -8.18
N LEU A 101 0.83 -6.66 -7.37
CA LEU A 101 0.75 -6.76 -5.90
C LEU A 101 -0.69 -7.06 -5.44
N ALA A 102 -1.68 -6.34 -5.98
CA ALA A 102 -3.09 -6.53 -5.68
C ALA A 102 -3.57 -7.93 -6.08
N ALA A 103 -3.23 -8.37 -7.30
CA ALA A 103 -3.57 -9.71 -7.81
C ALA A 103 -2.95 -10.81 -6.95
N MET A 104 -1.69 -10.68 -6.55
CA MET A 104 -1.00 -11.62 -5.67
C MET A 104 -1.67 -11.71 -4.30
N LEU A 105 -2.08 -10.59 -3.71
CA LEU A 105 -2.76 -10.58 -2.41
C LEU A 105 -4.16 -11.19 -2.50
N ARG A 106 -4.98 -10.78 -3.49
CA ARG A 106 -6.35 -11.26 -3.68
C ARG A 106 -6.40 -12.75 -4.00
N LEU A 107 -5.68 -13.17 -5.04
CA LEU A 107 -5.72 -14.55 -5.51
C LEU A 107 -4.90 -15.47 -4.60
N GLY A 108 -3.81 -14.97 -4.02
CA GLY A 108 -3.03 -15.68 -3.01
C GLY A 108 -3.86 -16.04 -1.78
N ASP A 109 -4.66 -15.10 -1.29
CA ASP A 109 -5.59 -15.35 -0.18
C ASP A 109 -6.73 -16.30 -0.58
N LYS A 110 -7.44 -15.99 -1.68
CA LYS A 110 -8.61 -16.77 -2.13
C LYS A 110 -8.30 -18.23 -2.44
N TYR A 111 -7.15 -18.50 -3.07
CA TYR A 111 -6.74 -19.86 -3.46
C TYR A 111 -5.72 -20.47 -2.50
N ASN A 112 -5.53 -19.89 -1.32
CA ASN A 112 -4.64 -20.38 -0.27
C ASN A 112 -3.20 -20.64 -0.76
N SER A 113 -2.67 -19.74 -1.58
CA SER A 113 -1.27 -19.76 -2.02
C SER A 113 -0.41 -18.92 -1.07
N HIS A 114 0.15 -19.61 -0.07
CA HIS A 114 1.02 -18.99 0.93
C HIS A 114 2.25 -18.32 0.28
N ASP A 115 2.89 -18.96 -0.70
CA ASP A 115 4.12 -18.43 -1.30
C ASP A 115 3.87 -17.13 -2.09
N VAL A 116 2.78 -17.06 -2.85
CA VAL A 116 2.40 -15.86 -3.60
C VAL A 116 2.03 -14.73 -2.65
N LYS A 117 1.26 -15.05 -1.60
CA LYS A 117 0.83 -14.10 -0.59
C LYS A 117 2.01 -13.52 0.20
N GLU A 118 2.91 -14.37 0.71
CA GLU A 118 4.09 -13.93 1.46
C GLU A 118 5.05 -13.09 0.62
N GLU A 119 5.22 -13.42 -0.67
CA GLU A 119 6.04 -12.60 -1.55
C GLU A 119 5.47 -11.20 -1.72
N ALA A 120 4.16 -11.07 -1.95
CA ALA A 120 3.49 -9.77 -2.01
C ALA A 120 3.63 -8.97 -0.70
N LEU A 121 3.51 -9.64 0.45
CA LEU A 121 3.66 -8.99 1.75
C LEU A 121 5.06 -8.43 1.98
N LYS A 122 6.12 -9.04 1.43
CA LYS A 122 7.48 -8.47 1.51
C LYS A 122 7.56 -7.11 0.81
N PHE A 123 6.97 -6.99 -0.37
CA PHE A 123 6.91 -5.71 -1.10
C PHE A 123 6.10 -4.68 -0.32
N LEU A 124 4.90 -5.06 0.16
CA LEU A 124 4.04 -4.12 0.87
C LEU A 124 4.63 -3.65 2.21
N ARG A 125 5.25 -4.56 2.99
CA ARG A 125 5.90 -4.23 4.27
C ARG A 125 7.20 -3.46 4.09
N TYR A 126 7.84 -3.56 2.94
CA TYR A 126 8.96 -2.67 2.60
C TYR A 126 8.48 -1.23 2.35
N GLU A 127 7.37 -1.05 1.61
CA GLU A 127 6.79 0.28 1.37
C GLU A 127 6.19 0.90 2.64
N PHE A 128 5.54 0.08 3.47
CA PHE A 128 4.79 0.51 4.64
C PHE A 128 5.18 -0.30 5.89
N PRO A 129 6.40 -0.08 6.43
CA PRO A 129 6.92 -0.85 7.55
C PRO A 129 6.23 -0.52 8.88
N GLN A 130 6.38 -1.41 9.86
CA GLN A 130 5.81 -1.27 11.20
C GLN A 130 6.75 -0.60 12.20
N ASN A 131 8.06 -0.56 11.91
CA ASN A 131 9.05 0.05 12.80
C ASN A 131 9.76 1.23 12.13
N LEU A 132 10.22 2.16 12.97
CA LEU A 132 10.82 3.41 12.53
C LEU A 132 12.18 3.19 11.82
N GLU A 133 12.93 2.18 12.21
CA GLU A 133 14.24 1.89 11.60
C GLU A 133 14.06 1.55 10.12
N ASP A 134 13.16 0.62 9.82
CA ASP A 134 12.81 0.24 8.45
C ASP A 134 12.23 1.44 7.68
N TRP A 135 11.34 2.23 8.29
CA TRP A 135 10.78 3.45 7.68
C TRP A 135 11.88 4.43 7.26
N MET A 136 12.85 4.68 8.14
CA MET A 136 13.97 5.58 7.90
C MET A 136 15.01 4.96 6.94
N GLY A 137 15.00 3.64 6.84
CA GLY A 137 15.82 2.83 5.95
C GLY A 137 15.18 2.52 4.60
N VAL A 138 14.01 3.06 4.27
CA VAL A 138 13.41 2.92 2.93
C VAL A 138 14.20 3.77 1.93
N TRP A 139 14.73 3.14 0.88
CA TRP A 139 15.39 3.81 -0.25
C TRP A 139 14.58 3.58 -1.52
N GLY A 140 13.92 4.62 -2.01
CA GLY A 140 13.06 4.51 -3.19
C GLY A 140 11.83 3.64 -2.93
N THR A 141 11.18 3.21 -4.01
CA THR A 141 10.02 2.33 -3.97
C THR A 141 10.33 1.02 -4.70
N LYS A 142 9.84 -0.08 -4.15
CA LYS A 142 9.78 -1.44 -4.72
C LYS A 142 8.41 -1.78 -5.29
N VAL A 143 7.45 -0.85 -5.18
CA VAL A 143 6.18 -0.95 -5.88
C VAL A 143 6.04 0.27 -6.79
N TYR A 144 6.43 0.12 -8.07
CA TYR A 144 6.44 1.27 -8.97
C TYR A 144 5.02 1.81 -9.19
N PRO A 145 4.81 3.13 -9.01
CA PRO A 145 3.57 3.76 -9.34
C PRO A 145 3.55 4.17 -10.81
N TYR A 146 2.45 3.90 -11.52
CA TYR A 146 1.65 4.87 -12.27
C TYR A 146 0.65 4.05 -13.09
N PRO A 147 -0.68 4.24 -12.91
CA PRO A 147 -1.35 5.45 -12.40
C PRO A 147 -1.87 5.43 -10.93
N GLU A 148 -1.57 4.42 -10.13
CA GLU A 148 -2.25 4.22 -8.83
C GLU A 148 -1.73 5.13 -7.70
N SER A 149 -2.64 5.58 -6.84
CA SER A 149 -2.47 6.52 -5.75
C SER A 149 -2.36 5.84 -4.37
N GLU A 150 -2.01 6.59 -3.32
CA GLU A 150 -2.06 6.14 -1.93
C GLU A 150 -3.44 5.60 -1.54
N PHE A 151 -4.51 6.05 -2.21
CA PHE A 151 -5.86 5.58 -1.94
C PHE A 151 -6.05 4.13 -2.39
N ASP A 152 -5.40 3.73 -3.48
CA ASP A 152 -5.46 2.37 -4.00
C ASP A 152 -4.79 1.39 -3.04
N PHE A 153 -3.62 1.76 -2.49
CA PHE A 153 -2.95 0.98 -1.43
C PHE A 153 -3.80 0.85 -0.17
N ILE A 154 -4.41 1.95 0.29
CA ILE A 154 -5.28 1.92 1.47
C ILE A 154 -6.51 1.05 1.22
N ASN A 155 -7.16 1.20 0.07
CA ASN A 155 -8.34 0.42 -0.28
C ASN A 155 -8.02 -1.06 -0.40
N LEU A 156 -6.89 -1.42 -1.02
CA LEU A 156 -6.40 -2.80 -1.08
C LEU A 156 -6.15 -3.36 0.33
N ALA A 157 -5.46 -2.62 1.19
CA ALA A 157 -5.20 -3.07 2.57
C ALA A 157 -6.49 -3.27 3.37
N GLN A 158 -7.50 -2.42 3.18
CA GLN A 158 -8.84 -2.62 3.77
C GLN A 158 -9.56 -3.84 3.18
N GLU A 159 -9.46 -4.03 1.87
CA GLU A 159 -10.09 -5.14 1.14
C GLU A 159 -9.59 -6.51 1.63
N VAL A 160 -8.27 -6.65 1.81
CA VAL A 160 -7.64 -7.92 2.21
C VAL A 160 -7.36 -8.03 3.73
N GLY A 161 -7.82 -7.07 4.54
CA GLY A 161 -7.67 -7.11 6.00
C GLY A 161 -6.24 -6.91 6.50
N LEU A 162 -5.40 -6.16 5.79
CA LEU A 162 -4.01 -5.87 6.17
C LEU A 162 -3.92 -4.64 7.07
N HIS A 163 -4.18 -4.82 8.37
CA HIS A 163 -4.21 -3.71 9.30
C HIS A 163 -2.82 -3.21 9.72
N SER A 164 -1.79 -4.06 9.70
CA SER A 164 -0.47 -3.72 10.24
C SER A 164 0.28 -2.65 9.43
N VAL A 165 -0.05 -2.51 8.14
CA VAL A 165 0.54 -1.52 7.23
C VAL A 165 -0.20 -0.17 7.25
N LEU A 166 -1.43 -0.12 7.79
CA LEU A 166 -2.29 1.06 7.72
C LEU A 166 -1.71 2.32 8.38
N PRO A 167 -1.04 2.27 9.55
CA PRO A 167 -0.53 3.50 10.16
C PRO A 167 0.50 4.20 9.27
N ALA A 168 1.41 3.44 8.64
CA ALA A 168 2.39 3.95 7.69
C ALA A 168 1.71 4.46 6.41
N MET A 169 0.77 3.70 5.84
CA MET A 169 -0.01 4.15 4.67
C MET A 169 -0.78 5.45 4.94
N TYR A 170 -1.42 5.58 6.10
CA TYR A 170 -2.17 6.78 6.48
C TYR A 170 -1.25 7.97 6.69
N TYR A 171 -0.06 7.77 7.27
CA TYR A 171 0.95 8.82 7.36
C TYR A 171 1.41 9.28 5.96
N THR A 172 1.72 8.35 5.06
CA THR A 172 2.09 8.63 3.66
C THR A 172 0.98 9.43 2.97
N CYS A 173 -0.26 8.99 3.08
CA CYS A 173 -1.41 9.69 2.51
C CYS A 173 -1.54 11.12 3.07
N VAL A 174 -1.47 11.32 4.40
CA VAL A 174 -1.53 12.67 4.98
C VAL A 174 -0.35 13.57 4.55
N LYS A 175 0.83 12.96 4.33
CA LYS A 175 2.04 13.66 3.90
C LYS A 175 1.93 14.20 2.47
N TYR A 176 1.37 13.42 1.53
CA TYR A 176 1.35 13.77 0.11
C TYR A 176 0.02 14.34 -0.38
N GLU A 177 -1.10 13.91 0.19
CA GLU A 177 -2.44 14.28 -0.28
C GLU A 177 -2.96 15.57 0.34
N LYS A 178 -3.78 16.30 -0.42
CA LYS A 178 -4.52 17.46 0.10
C LYS A 178 -5.81 17.02 0.74
N LEU A 179 -6.29 17.79 1.72
CA LEU A 179 -7.55 17.49 2.39
C LEU A 179 -8.74 17.49 1.40
N ASN A 180 -8.70 18.36 0.39
CA ASN A 180 -9.70 18.36 -0.68
C ASN A 180 -9.76 17.00 -1.40
N ASP A 181 -8.61 16.42 -1.71
CA ASP A 181 -8.50 15.21 -2.51
C ASP A 181 -8.87 13.98 -1.66
N ILE A 182 -8.52 13.98 -0.36
CA ILE A 182 -9.00 12.98 0.62
C ILE A 182 -10.53 12.86 0.61
N PHE A 183 -11.26 13.99 0.58
CA PHE A 183 -12.73 13.97 0.59
C PHE A 183 -13.35 13.75 -0.80
N ASN A 184 -12.73 14.30 -1.85
CA ASN A 184 -13.31 14.31 -3.19
C ASN A 184 -12.82 13.18 -4.11
N GLY A 185 -11.81 12.42 -3.68
CA GLY A 185 -11.19 11.36 -4.47
C GLY A 185 -10.01 11.85 -5.30
N HIS A 186 -9.21 10.89 -5.76
CA HIS A 186 -8.10 11.09 -6.67
C HIS A 186 -8.53 10.70 -8.09
N THR A 187 -8.30 11.58 -9.07
CA THR A 187 -8.60 11.29 -10.48
C THR A 187 -7.43 10.57 -11.12
N ASN A 188 -7.69 9.34 -11.58
CA ASN A 188 -6.73 8.47 -12.23
C ASN A 188 -6.51 8.89 -13.69
N SER A 189 -5.49 8.32 -14.33
CA SER A 189 -5.15 8.65 -15.72
C SER A 189 -6.23 8.27 -16.74
N ASP A 190 -7.10 7.33 -16.40
CA ASP A 190 -8.24 6.88 -17.20
C ASP A 190 -9.54 7.66 -16.89
N GLU A 191 -9.42 8.79 -16.20
CA GLU A 191 -10.53 9.64 -15.73
C GLU A 191 -11.44 9.00 -14.66
N SER A 192 -11.14 7.76 -14.24
CA SER A 192 -11.80 7.16 -13.08
C SER A 192 -11.40 7.90 -11.80
N THR A 193 -12.22 7.81 -10.76
CA THR A 193 -11.94 8.46 -9.48
C THR A 193 -11.85 7.42 -8.37
N THR A 194 -10.65 7.20 -7.83
CA THR A 194 -10.48 6.39 -6.62
C THR A 194 -10.92 7.20 -5.41
N ARG A 195 -11.75 6.61 -4.54
CA ARG A 195 -12.26 7.24 -3.32
C ARG A 195 -11.95 6.37 -2.11
N LEU A 196 -11.67 7.05 -1.01
CA LEU A 196 -11.58 6.43 0.30
C LEU A 196 -12.97 6.33 0.95
N SER A 197 -13.17 5.33 1.80
CA SER A 197 -14.41 5.22 2.57
C SER A 197 -14.57 6.41 3.54
N PRO A 198 -15.80 6.83 3.90
CA PRO A 198 -16.01 7.93 4.85
C PRO A 198 -15.33 7.73 6.21
N LYS A 199 -15.21 6.46 6.65
CA LYS A 199 -14.49 6.09 7.88
C LYS A 199 -13.00 6.45 7.76
N VAL A 200 -12.36 6.04 6.67
CA VAL A 200 -10.94 6.33 6.42
C VAL A 200 -10.71 7.83 6.23
N GLN A 201 -11.59 8.53 5.49
CA GLN A 201 -11.52 9.98 5.34
C GLN A 201 -11.52 10.70 6.70
N ALA A 202 -12.41 10.30 7.62
CA ALA A 202 -12.44 10.84 8.97
C ALA A 202 -11.15 10.54 9.74
N CYS A 203 -10.65 9.30 9.68
CA CYS A 203 -9.38 8.92 10.32
C CYS A 203 -8.20 9.77 9.81
N LEU A 204 -8.09 10.00 8.50
CA LEU A 204 -7.02 10.81 7.91
C LEU A 204 -7.15 12.30 8.29
N ALA A 205 -8.36 12.85 8.28
CA ALA A 205 -8.60 14.25 8.66
C ALA A 205 -8.23 14.51 10.13
N ILE A 206 -8.69 13.63 11.04
CA ILE A 206 -8.36 13.69 12.47
C ILE A 206 -6.87 13.41 12.70
N GLY A 207 -6.32 12.41 12.01
CA GLY A 207 -4.90 12.07 12.06
C GLY A 207 -4.01 13.22 11.65
N ARG A 208 -4.40 13.99 10.63
CA ARG A 208 -3.70 15.21 10.22
C ARG A 208 -3.66 16.25 11.35
N GLU A 209 -4.77 16.49 12.03
CA GLU A 209 -4.82 17.40 13.18
C GLU A 209 -3.95 16.89 14.34
N ASN A 210 -4.10 15.61 14.70
CA ASN A 210 -3.33 14.97 15.77
C ASN A 210 -1.81 14.99 15.49
N LEU A 211 -1.41 14.69 14.26
CA LEU A 211 -0.01 14.74 13.83
C LEU A 211 0.55 16.16 13.88
N ALA A 212 -0.24 17.18 13.56
CA ALA A 212 0.20 18.56 13.74
C ALA A 212 0.49 18.88 15.22
N PHE A 213 -0.32 18.39 16.16
CA PHE A 213 -0.01 18.53 17.59
C PHE A 213 1.20 17.70 18.01
N ALA A 214 1.32 16.46 17.54
CA ALA A 214 2.43 15.56 17.81
C ALA A 214 3.77 16.15 17.31
N LEU A 215 3.79 16.76 16.13
CA LEU A 215 4.96 17.43 15.55
C LEU A 215 5.53 18.48 16.50
N LYS A 216 4.66 19.27 17.16
CA LYS A 216 5.04 20.28 18.16
C LYS A 216 5.49 19.64 19.47
N LYS A 217 4.74 18.63 19.92
CA LYS A 217 4.93 17.98 21.23
C LYS A 217 6.21 17.14 21.27
N HIS A 218 6.55 16.48 20.17
CA HIS A 218 7.61 15.49 20.08
C HIS A 218 8.77 15.99 19.21
N THR A 219 8.74 15.74 17.88
CA THR A 219 9.82 15.99 16.91
C THR A 219 10.43 17.39 16.99
N PHE A 220 9.60 18.43 17.10
CA PHE A 220 10.04 19.83 17.16
C PHE A 220 9.79 20.51 18.52
N SER A 221 9.68 19.72 19.59
CA SER A 221 9.49 20.22 20.98
C SER A 221 10.52 21.28 21.40
N TRP A 222 11.74 21.15 20.90
CA TRP A 222 12.87 22.05 21.17
C TRP A 222 12.70 23.46 20.57
N LEU A 223 11.86 23.63 19.55
CA LEU A 223 11.60 24.95 18.95
C LEU A 223 10.94 25.91 19.94
N TYR A 224 10.05 25.39 20.78
CA TYR A 224 9.17 26.22 21.62
C TYR A 224 9.69 26.44 23.03
N ASN A 225 10.63 25.61 23.49
CA ASN A 225 11.23 25.78 24.79
C ASN A 225 12.47 26.68 24.71
N LYS A 226 12.32 27.92 25.19
CA LYS A 226 13.41 28.93 25.25
C LYS A 226 14.59 28.51 26.12
N LYS A 227 14.46 27.47 26.94
CA LYS A 227 15.55 26.92 27.76
C LYS A 227 16.38 25.85 27.03
N ILE A 228 15.88 25.32 25.91
CA ILE A 228 16.56 24.26 25.15
C ILE A 228 17.51 24.88 24.11
N ILE A 229 16.95 25.71 23.22
CA ILE A 229 17.72 26.47 22.22
C ILE A 229 17.36 27.95 22.32
N PRO A 230 18.35 28.85 22.47
CA PRO A 230 19.78 28.57 22.67
C PRO A 230 20.08 27.78 23.95
N CYS A 231 21.06 26.87 23.89
CA CYS A 231 21.48 26.09 25.05
C CYS A 231 22.43 26.90 25.97
N PRO A 232 22.65 26.48 27.23
CA PRO A 232 23.59 27.16 28.14
C PRO A 232 25.02 27.28 27.60
N ARG A 233 25.47 26.33 26.78
CA ARG A 233 26.80 26.31 26.15
C ARG A 233 26.81 26.86 24.72
N CYS A 234 25.78 27.60 24.33
CA CYS A 234 25.69 28.17 22.99
C CYS A 234 26.69 29.32 22.80
N SER A 235 27.46 29.27 21.72
CA SER A 235 28.47 30.28 21.36
C SER A 235 27.91 31.51 20.63
N ALA A 236 26.66 31.45 20.15
CA ALA A 236 26.04 32.46 19.30
C ALA A 236 24.54 32.58 19.66
N GLN A 237 24.26 33.13 20.84
CA GLN A 237 22.93 33.13 21.46
C GLN A 237 21.87 33.82 20.59
N LYS A 238 22.19 34.99 20.03
CA LYS A 238 21.24 35.79 19.22
C LYS A 238 20.95 35.11 17.88
N GLU A 239 21.98 34.59 17.24
CA GLU A 239 21.93 33.90 15.95
C GLU A 239 21.15 32.59 16.08
N CYS A 240 21.43 31.78 17.12
CA CYS A 240 20.69 30.55 17.38
C CYS A 240 19.22 30.83 17.71
N ALA A 241 18.94 31.90 18.46
CA ALA A 241 17.56 32.30 18.72
C ALA A 241 16.85 32.72 17.44
N ALA A 242 17.49 33.50 16.57
CA ALA A 242 16.94 33.91 15.27
C ALA A 242 16.69 32.71 14.34
N ALA A 243 17.68 31.82 14.20
CA ALA A 243 17.60 30.60 13.41
C ALA A 243 16.45 29.69 13.89
N ARG A 244 16.30 29.51 15.21
CA ARG A 244 15.18 28.76 15.77
C ARG A 244 13.83 29.40 15.43
N HIS A 245 13.69 30.72 15.52
CA HIS A 245 12.44 31.41 15.13
C HIS A 245 12.16 31.26 13.62
N HIS A 246 13.20 31.30 12.79
CA HIS A 246 13.05 31.04 11.35
C HIS A 246 12.53 29.62 11.10
N LEU A 247 13.05 28.61 11.81
CA LEU A 247 12.58 27.25 11.67
C LEU A 247 11.14 27.05 12.16
N ILE A 248 10.70 27.76 13.21
CA ILE A 248 9.28 27.79 13.59
C ILE A 248 8.41 28.24 12.40
N ARG A 249 8.81 29.29 11.68
CA ARG A 249 8.03 29.72 10.50
C ARG A 249 7.99 28.64 9.42
N LYS A 250 9.13 27.99 9.15
CA LYS A 250 9.22 26.93 8.14
C LYS A 250 8.37 25.70 8.47
N VAL A 251 8.30 25.31 9.74
CA VAL A 251 7.54 24.11 10.16
C VAL A 251 6.04 24.39 10.23
N TRP A 252 5.63 25.62 10.57
CA TRP A 252 4.24 25.91 10.98
C TRP A 252 3.44 26.81 10.01
N MET A 253 4.05 27.39 8.98
CA MET A 253 3.39 28.32 8.05
C MET A 253 3.40 27.84 6.59
N PRO A 254 2.34 28.09 5.80
CA PRO A 254 1.04 28.65 6.21
C PRO A 254 0.19 27.67 7.03
N VAL A 255 0.48 26.38 6.91
CA VAL A 255 -0.08 25.30 7.73
C VAL A 255 1.07 24.41 8.22
N PRO A 256 0.88 23.62 9.29
CA PRO A 256 1.90 22.70 9.76
C PRO A 256 2.32 21.71 8.67
N ASN A 257 3.62 21.64 8.38
CA ASN A 257 4.17 20.65 7.45
C ASN A 257 4.42 19.33 8.20
N ILE A 258 3.36 18.52 8.29
CA ILE A 258 3.37 17.22 8.98
C ILE A 258 4.37 16.25 8.37
N GLY A 259 4.65 16.36 7.06
CA GLY A 259 5.63 15.51 6.39
C GLY A 259 7.04 15.60 6.96
N LEU A 260 7.36 16.69 7.68
CA LEU A 260 8.66 16.86 8.35
C LEU A 260 8.80 15.99 9.61
N ALA A 261 7.71 15.44 10.15
CA ALA A 261 7.70 14.68 11.40
C ALA A 261 8.68 13.51 11.40
N LEU A 262 8.75 12.79 10.27
CA LEU A 262 9.52 11.56 10.09
C LEU A 262 10.55 11.68 8.95
N ASN A 263 11.02 12.89 8.67
CA ASN A 263 12.12 13.09 7.72
C ASN A 263 13.46 12.71 8.34
N VAL A 264 14.39 12.24 7.52
CA VAL A 264 15.79 12.09 7.92
C VAL A 264 16.34 13.45 8.37
N TRP A 265 17.04 13.47 9.50
CA TRP A 265 17.65 14.70 10.00
C TRP A 265 18.68 15.22 9.00
N ASP A 266 18.42 16.40 8.46
CA ASP A 266 19.37 17.17 7.69
C ASP A 266 19.72 18.48 8.41
N ARG A 267 21.02 18.71 8.59
CA ARG A 267 21.51 19.88 9.32
C ARG A 267 21.26 21.19 8.56
N GLY A 268 21.34 21.18 7.23
CA GLY A 268 21.02 22.34 6.39
C GLY A 268 19.54 22.72 6.47
N GLU A 269 18.66 21.73 6.54
CA GLU A 269 17.22 21.91 6.58
C GLU A 269 16.70 22.30 7.97
N PHE A 270 17.22 21.66 9.03
CA PHE A 270 16.66 21.75 10.38
C PHE A 270 17.56 22.44 11.41
N ALA A 271 18.79 22.79 11.05
CA ALA A 271 19.73 23.44 11.96
C ALA A 271 20.62 24.50 11.30
N SER A 272 20.22 25.01 10.12
CA SER A 272 20.91 26.12 9.49
C SER A 272 20.90 27.36 10.40
N GLY A 273 22.08 27.96 10.58
CA GLY A 273 22.29 29.08 11.50
C GLY A 273 22.40 28.71 12.99
N LEU A 274 22.22 27.45 13.38
CA LEU A 274 22.52 27.00 14.74
C LEU A 274 24.03 26.73 14.90
N CYS A 275 24.60 27.18 16.01
CA CYS A 275 25.93 26.76 16.43
C CYS A 275 25.98 25.24 16.65
N GLY A 276 27.17 24.63 16.62
CA GLY A 276 27.33 23.17 16.70
C GLY A 276 26.66 22.52 17.92
N VAL A 277 26.71 23.17 19.09
CA VAL A 277 26.11 22.64 20.33
C VAL A 277 24.58 22.65 20.26
N CYS A 278 23.99 23.74 19.76
CA CYS A 278 22.54 23.83 19.57
C CYS A 278 22.06 22.85 18.49
N ALA A 279 22.79 22.72 17.38
CA ALA A 279 22.47 21.78 16.31
C ALA A 279 22.46 20.33 16.80
N TYR A 280 23.49 19.93 17.55
CA TYR A 280 23.56 18.59 18.16
C TYR A 280 22.42 18.34 19.15
N THR A 281 22.10 19.34 19.98
CA THR A 281 20.98 19.24 20.94
C THR A 281 19.63 19.11 20.22
N ALA A 282 19.43 19.87 19.14
CA ALA A 282 18.24 19.79 18.30
C ALA A 282 18.10 18.41 17.66
N GLU A 283 19.18 17.88 17.07
CA GLU A 283 19.18 16.55 16.43
C GLU A 283 18.78 15.45 17.40
N LYS A 284 19.38 15.44 18.60
CA LYS A 284 19.07 14.44 19.63
C LYS A 284 17.60 14.47 20.04
N LEU A 285 17.04 15.66 20.22
CA LEU A 285 15.64 15.84 20.59
C LEU A 285 14.69 15.54 19.43
N PHE A 286 15.11 15.83 18.20
CA PHE A 286 14.38 15.50 16.98
C PHE A 286 14.23 13.98 16.86
N ARG A 287 15.34 13.23 16.89
CA ARG A 287 15.33 11.75 16.81
C ARG A 287 14.48 11.11 17.91
N SER A 288 14.68 11.52 19.17
CA SER A 288 13.85 11.06 20.29
C SER A 288 12.37 11.45 20.18
N GLY A 289 12.06 12.51 19.42
CA GLY A 289 10.70 12.89 19.08
C GLY A 289 10.12 12.02 17.97
N GLN A 290 10.94 11.58 17.00
CA GLN A 290 10.54 10.65 15.95
C GLN A 290 10.16 9.30 16.53
N ASP A 291 10.97 8.74 17.44
CA ASP A 291 10.68 7.47 18.12
C ASP A 291 9.28 7.52 18.77
N ARG A 292 9.03 8.55 19.59
CA ARG A 292 7.73 8.74 20.26
C ARG A 292 6.58 8.98 19.29
N LEU A 293 6.82 9.72 18.22
CA LEU A 293 5.79 9.98 17.22
C LEU A 293 5.43 8.69 16.48
N TRP A 294 6.40 7.84 16.18
CA TRP A 294 6.20 6.54 15.54
C TRP A 294 5.47 5.56 16.46
N ASP A 295 5.87 5.46 17.73
CA ASP A 295 5.21 4.61 18.73
C ASP A 295 3.72 4.97 18.88
N GLU A 296 3.41 6.28 18.90
CA GLU A 296 2.05 6.80 19.01
C GLU A 296 1.31 6.86 17.65
N LEU A 297 1.96 6.54 16.52
CA LEU A 297 1.43 6.77 15.16
C LEU A 297 0.04 6.15 14.92
N PRO A 298 -0.21 4.87 15.26
CA PRO A 298 -1.53 4.26 15.05
C PRO A 298 -2.65 5.03 15.78
N SER A 299 -2.35 5.53 16.99
CA SER A 299 -3.33 6.22 17.84
C SER A 299 -3.82 7.54 17.22
N TYR A 300 -2.96 8.24 16.46
CA TYR A 300 -3.35 9.48 15.78
C TYR A 300 -4.47 9.23 14.76
N PHE A 301 -4.49 8.03 14.16
CA PHE A 301 -5.49 7.60 13.20
C PHE A 301 -6.61 6.75 13.80
N ARG A 302 -6.71 6.68 15.13
CA ARG A 302 -7.68 5.85 15.87
C ARG A 302 -7.57 4.35 15.56
N LEU A 303 -6.36 3.89 15.29
CA LEU A 303 -6.04 2.48 15.14
C LEU A 303 -5.54 1.89 16.48
N PRO A 304 -5.63 0.56 16.68
CA PRO A 304 -4.96 -0.13 17.79
C PRO A 304 -3.45 0.11 17.81
N SER A 305 -2.80 -0.18 18.95
CA SER A 305 -1.34 -0.18 19.05
C SER A 305 -0.70 -1.11 18.02
N TRP A 306 0.57 -0.88 17.70
CA TRP A 306 1.33 -1.73 16.78
C TRP A 306 1.22 -3.24 17.12
N ASP A 307 1.32 -3.60 18.40
CA ASP A 307 1.21 -4.99 18.87
C ASP A 307 -0.18 -5.62 18.68
N ASP A 308 -1.22 -4.80 18.55
CA ASP A 308 -2.61 -5.24 18.41
C ASP A 308 -3.11 -5.18 16.95
N LEU A 309 -2.29 -4.71 16.02
CA LEU A 309 -2.63 -4.70 14.59
C LEU A 309 -2.42 -6.09 14.00
N GLN A 310 -3.52 -6.74 13.62
CA GLN A 310 -3.51 -8.07 13.03
C GLN A 310 -3.77 -8.00 11.53
N ASP A 311 -2.95 -8.72 10.77
CA ASP A 311 -3.14 -8.92 9.34
C ASP A 311 -4.01 -10.16 9.13
N PHE A 312 -4.96 -10.04 8.21
CA PHE A 312 -5.97 -11.05 7.87
C PHE A 312 -6.90 -11.32 9.05
N ASP A 313 -8.20 -11.11 8.85
CA ASP A 313 -9.16 -11.50 9.86
C ASP A 313 -9.15 -13.05 9.96
N ASP A 314 -8.95 -13.59 11.17
CA ASP A 314 -9.11 -15.04 11.46
C ASP A 314 -10.53 -15.55 11.09
N SER A 315 -11.47 -14.64 10.81
CA SER A 315 -12.82 -14.92 10.39
C SER A 315 -12.99 -14.87 8.88
N GLY A 316 -12.61 -15.93 8.16
CA GLY A 316 -13.12 -16.09 6.79
C GLY A 316 -12.33 -16.93 5.81
N SER A 317 -11.91 -18.13 6.18
CA SER A 317 -11.84 -19.21 5.19
C SER A 317 -13.27 -19.47 4.69
N SER A 318 -13.75 -18.62 3.78
CA SER A 318 -15.00 -18.86 3.07
C SER A 318 -14.81 -20.16 2.29
N PRO A 319 -15.68 -21.17 2.47
CA PRO A 319 -15.58 -22.37 1.66
C PRO A 319 -15.68 -21.95 0.20
N LEU A 320 -14.64 -22.29 -0.56
CA LEU A 320 -14.60 -22.18 -2.01
C LEU A 320 -15.96 -22.67 -2.53
N SER A 321 -16.79 -21.73 -2.99
CA SER A 321 -18.11 -22.05 -3.49
C SER A 321 -17.93 -22.55 -4.90
N SER A 322 -17.89 -23.87 -5.07
CA SER A 322 -18.02 -24.51 -6.37
C SER A 322 -19.41 -24.17 -6.95
N PRO A 323 -19.52 -23.85 -8.25
CA PRO A 323 -20.81 -23.66 -8.91
C PRO A 323 -21.68 -24.92 -8.94
#